data_AF-A0A6I3U641-F1
#
_entry.id   AF-A0A6I3U641-F1
#
_cell.length_a   1.000
_cell.length_b   1.000
_cell.length_c   1.000
_cell.angle_alpha   90.00
_cell.angle_beta   90.00
_cell.angle_gamma   90.00
#
_symmetry.space_group_name_H-M   'P 1'
#
loop_
_entity.id
_entity.type
_entity.pdbx_description
1 polymer ?
#
loop_
_entity_poly.entity_id
_entity_poly.type
_entity_poly.pdbx_seq_one_letter_code
_entity_poly.pdbx_strand_id
1 'polypeptide(L)'
;LRTIFSGFALVTILLGLSYSPALLAQKEKENLVIAGKLGPEPEILANMYKLLIEENTSMTATVKPNFGKTSFLYEALKKGDIDIYPE
;
A
#
# COMPACT_ATOMS: atom_id res chain seq x y z
N LEU A 1 27.07 7.95 41.41
CA LEU A 1 27.33 6.73 40.61
C LEU A 1 26.07 6.17 39.95
N ARG A 2 24.98 5.91 40.71
CA ARG A 2 23.70 5.40 40.16
C ARG A 2 23.12 6.29 39.06
N THR A 3 23.03 7.60 39.27
CA THR A 3 22.52 8.59 38.29
C THR A 3 23.34 8.67 37.00
N ILE A 4 24.66 8.52 37.11
CA ILE A 4 25.58 8.50 35.96
C ILE A 4 25.38 7.23 35.13
N PHE A 5 25.26 6.08 35.81
CA PHE A 5 24.97 4.80 35.16
C PHE A 5 23.61 4.80 34.45
N SER A 6 22.59 5.37 35.08
CA SER A 6 21.26 5.52 34.49
C SER A 6 21.29 6.42 33.24
N GLY A 7 22.02 7.53 33.30
CA GLY A 7 22.19 8.42 32.14
C GLY A 7 22.92 7.75 30.99
N PHE A 8 23.99 7.01 31.29
CA PHE A 8 24.74 6.28 30.27
C PHE A 8 23.89 5.19 29.60
N ALA A 9 23.14 4.42 30.39
CA ALA A 9 22.21 3.41 29.89
C ALA A 9 21.15 4.01 28.95
N LEU A 10 20.57 5.16 29.33
CA LEU A 10 19.57 5.86 28.51
C LEU A 10 20.14 6.28 27.15
N VAL A 11 21.35 6.83 27.13
CA VAL A 11 22.03 7.27 25.90
C VAL A 11 22.34 6.08 25.00
N THR A 12 22.82 4.97 25.55
CA THR A 12 23.08 3.75 24.76
C THR A 12 21.81 3.15 24.15
N ILE A 13 20.68 3.21 24.85
CA ILE A 13 19.40 2.73 24.32
C ILE A 13 18.92 3.64 23.18
N LEU A 14 18.98 4.96 23.37
CA LEU A 14 18.59 5.92 22.34
C LEU A 14 19.46 5.80 21.08
N LEU A 15 20.77 5.63 21.24
CA LEU A 15 21.67 5.36 20.12
C LEU A 15 21.34 4.02 19.44
N GLY A 16 21.13 2.94 20.19
CA GLY A 16 20.76 1.64 19.63
C GLY A 16 19.46 1.67 18.81
N LEU A 17 18.46 2.43 19.27
CA LEU A 17 17.21 2.64 18.54
C LEU A 17 17.41 3.46 17.26
N SER A 18 18.28 4.49 17.29
CA SER A 18 18.54 5.34 16.11
C SER A 18 19.23 4.61 14.95
N TYR A 19 20.00 3.55 15.23
CA TYR A 19 20.68 2.74 14.20
C TYR A 19 19.89 1.51 13.75
N SER A 20 18.68 1.31 14.25
CA SER A 20 17.83 0.16 13.91
C SER A 20 16.64 0.60 13.05
N PRO A 21 16.84 0.95 11.76
CA PRO A 21 15.73 1.34 10.89
C PRO A 21 14.69 0.22 10.74
N ALA A 22 15.04 -1.04 11.00
CA ALA A 22 14.09 -2.16 11.04
C ALA A 22 12.99 -2.02 12.10
N LEU A 23 13.21 -1.27 13.19
CA LEU A 23 12.17 -0.98 14.20
C LEU A 23 11.23 0.17 13.80
N LEU A 24 11.68 1.04 12.89
CA LEU A 24 10.91 2.17 12.34
C LEU A 24 10.41 1.93 10.92
N ALA A 25 10.86 0.87 10.27
CA ALA A 25 10.39 0.42 8.96
C ALA A 25 8.96 -0.10 9.14
N GLN A 26 8.01 0.83 9.22
CA GLN A 26 6.62 0.53 8.97
C GLN A 26 6.58 -0.07 7.58
N LYS A 27 6.31 -1.37 7.49
CA LYS A 27 6.19 -2.12 6.25
C LYS A 27 5.23 -1.32 5.37
N GLU A 28 5.73 -0.65 4.33
CA GLU A 28 4.88 0.12 3.43
C GLU A 28 3.82 -0.85 2.92
N LYS A 29 2.54 -0.52 3.15
CA LYS A 29 1.46 -1.30 2.59
C LYS A 29 1.53 -1.12 1.08
N GLU A 30 1.79 -2.20 0.38
CA GLU A 30 1.74 -2.23 -1.07
C GLU A 30 0.37 -1.73 -1.53
N ASN A 31 0.35 -0.73 -2.41
CA ASN A 31 -0.88 -0.08 -2.86
C ASN A 31 -1.18 -0.46 -4.31
N LEU A 32 -2.26 -1.21 -4.52
CA LEU A 32 -2.71 -1.65 -5.83
C LEU A 32 -3.62 -0.60 -6.48
N VAL A 33 -3.47 -0.40 -7.78
CA VAL A 33 -4.30 0.46 -8.62
C VAL A 33 -5.27 -0.41 -9.42
N ILE A 34 -6.55 -0.30 -9.09
CA ILE A 34 -7.64 -1.02 -9.76
C ILE A 34 -8.37 -0.05 -10.68
N ALA A 35 -8.41 -0.32 -11.98
CA ALA A 35 -9.10 0.55 -12.92
C ALA A 35 -10.42 -0.05 -13.41
N GLY A 36 -11.45 0.78 -13.46
CA GLY A 36 -12.77 0.43 -13.99
C GLY A 36 -12.93 0.85 -15.44
N LYS A 37 -13.66 0.03 -16.21
CA LYS A 37 -14.19 0.44 -17.53
C LYS A 37 -15.22 1.57 -17.38
N LEU A 38 -15.67 2.09 -18.50
CA LEU A 38 -16.80 3.00 -18.57
C LEU A 38 -18.09 2.31 -18.11
N GLY A 39 -18.80 2.93 -17.17
CA GLY A 39 -20.10 2.48 -16.69
C GLY A 39 -20.13 2.07 -15.22
N PRO A 40 -21.34 1.86 -14.66
CA PRO A 40 -21.52 1.67 -13.23
C PRO A 40 -21.09 0.29 -12.74
N GLU A 41 -21.35 -0.78 -13.50
CA GLU A 41 -21.00 -2.15 -13.10
C GLU A 41 -19.48 -2.36 -12.91
N PRO A 42 -18.60 -1.96 -13.85
CA PRO A 42 -17.16 -2.07 -13.66
C PRO A 42 -16.63 -1.30 -12.45
N GLU A 43 -17.23 -0.15 -12.13
CA GLU A 43 -16.90 0.64 -10.94
C GLU A 43 -17.32 -0.07 -9.66
N ILE A 44 -18.52 -0.67 -9.62
CA ILE A 44 -18.98 -1.48 -8.49
C ILE A 44 -18.03 -2.66 -8.27
N LEU A 45 -17.67 -3.39 -9.33
CA LEU A 45 -16.74 -4.52 -9.24
C LEU A 45 -15.35 -4.10 -8.75
N ALA A 46 -14.82 -2.99 -9.26
CA ALA A 46 -13.53 -2.47 -8.80
C ALA A 46 -13.53 -2.10 -7.31
N ASN A 47 -14.63 -1.53 -6.80
CA ASN A 47 -14.80 -1.25 -5.37
C ASN A 47 -14.97 -2.53 -4.55
N MET A 48 -15.67 -3.55 -5.04
CA MET A 48 -15.74 -4.85 -4.38
C MET A 48 -14.36 -5.48 -4.22
N TYR A 49 -13.52 -5.43 -5.26
CA TYR A 49 -12.14 -5.93 -5.18
C TYR A 49 -11.30 -5.16 -4.18
N LYS A 50 -11.42 -3.82 -4.15
CA LYS A 50 -10.76 -3.00 -3.13
C LYS A 50 -11.10 -3.48 -1.72
N LEU A 51 -12.38 -3.68 -1.42
CA LEU A 51 -12.82 -4.13 -0.09
C LEU A 51 -12.22 -5.50 0.25
N LEU A 52 -12.28 -6.46 -0.67
CA LEU A 52 -11.74 -7.80 -0.44
C LEU A 52 -10.22 -7.80 -0.26
N ILE A 53 -9.48 -6.99 -1.03
CA ILE A 53 -8.03 -6.87 -0.91
C ILE A 53 -7.65 -6.26 0.44
N GLU A 54 -8.31 -5.18 0.84
CA GLU A 54 -8.01 -4.48 2.10
C GLU A 54 -8.43 -5.29 3.34
N GLU A 55 -9.46 -6.14 3.21
CA GLU A 55 -9.92 -7.03 4.28
C GLU A 55 -9.05 -8.28 4.44
N ASN A 56 -8.59 -8.88 3.34
CA ASN A 56 -7.92 -10.19 3.36
C ASN A 56 -6.39 -10.10 3.25
N THR A 57 -5.83 -8.91 3.06
CA THR A 57 -4.39 -8.71 2.87
C THR A 57 -3.89 -7.49 3.64
N SER A 58 -2.58 -7.34 3.77
CA SER A 58 -1.97 -6.11 4.31
C SER A 58 -1.85 -4.98 3.28
N MET A 59 -2.32 -5.19 2.05
CA MET A 59 -2.23 -4.22 0.95
C MET A 59 -3.34 -3.17 1.04
N THR A 60 -3.16 -2.04 0.36
CA THR A 60 -4.22 -1.05 0.12
C THR A 60 -4.62 -1.05 -1.35
N ALA A 61 -5.80 -0.52 -1.68
CA ALA A 61 -6.22 -0.39 -3.07
C ALA A 61 -6.83 0.98 -3.40
N THR A 62 -6.45 1.49 -4.57
CA THR A 62 -6.94 2.73 -5.15
C THR A 62 -7.77 2.42 -6.40
N VAL A 63 -9.02 2.86 -6.43
CA VAL A 63 -9.91 2.67 -7.58
C VAL A 63 -9.86 3.89 -8.50
N LYS A 64 -9.62 3.65 -9.79
CA LYS A 64 -9.73 4.65 -10.87
C LYS A 64 -10.96 4.32 -11.73
N PRO A 65 -12.14 4.91 -11.45
CA PRO A 65 -13.35 4.62 -12.20
C PRO A 65 -13.30 5.26 -13.60
N ASN A 66 -14.07 4.70 -14.54
CA ASN A 66 -14.23 5.24 -15.90
C ASN A 66 -12.88 5.54 -16.61
N PHE A 67 -11.86 4.71 -16.36
CA PHE A 67 -10.48 4.96 -16.79
C PHE A 67 -10.29 4.76 -18.30
N GLY A 68 -11.11 3.89 -18.92
CA GLY A 68 -11.12 3.72 -20.36
C GLY A 68 -11.94 2.53 -20.85
N LYS A 69 -11.79 2.22 -22.14
CA LYS A 69 -12.35 1.00 -22.76
C LYS A 69 -11.38 -0.18 -22.57
N THR A 70 -11.82 -1.40 -22.89
CA THR A 70 -11.04 -2.64 -22.72
C THR A 70 -9.63 -2.57 -23.30
N SER A 71 -9.46 -2.11 -24.55
CA SER A 71 -8.12 -2.05 -25.18
C SER A 71 -7.17 -1.08 -24.48
N PHE A 72 -7.69 0.02 -23.93
CA PHE A 72 -6.89 0.99 -23.18
C PHE A 72 -6.45 0.41 -21.84
N LEU A 73 -7.36 -0.23 -21.11
CA LEU A 73 -7.07 -0.88 -19.83
C LEU A 73 -6.06 -2.02 -19.99
N TYR A 74 -6.20 -2.83 -21.04
CA TYR A 74 -5.26 -3.91 -21.34
C TYR A 74 -3.83 -3.39 -21.57
N GLU A 75 -3.68 -2.31 -22.36
CA GLU A 75 -2.36 -1.71 -22.57
C GLU A 75 -1.83 -0.99 -21.32
N ALA A 76 -2.70 -0.37 -20.51
CA ALA A 76 -2.32 0.22 -19.22
C ALA A 76 -1.82 -0.85 -18.24
N LEU A 77 -2.49 -2.01 -18.19
CA LEU A 77 -2.06 -3.15 -17.38
C LEU A 77 -0.68 -3.66 -17.81
N LYS A 78 -0.48 -3.86 -19.12
CA LYS A 78 0.82 -4.30 -19.66
C LYS A 78 1.97 -3.33 -19.38
N LYS A 79 1.67 -2.04 -19.31
CA LYS A 79 2.66 -0.99 -18.99
C LYS A 79 2.92 -0.84 -17.50
N GLY A 80 2.06 -1.39 -16.64
CA GLY A 80 2.12 -1.18 -15.19
C GLY A 80 1.52 0.15 -14.72
N ASP A 81 0.71 0.82 -15.55
CA ASP A 81 0.00 2.05 -15.17
C ASP A 81 -1.17 1.76 -14.19
N ILE A 82 -1.64 0.51 -14.21
CA ILE A 82 -2.64 -0.10 -13.34
C ILE A 82 -2.21 -1.53 -13.03
N ASP A 83 -2.67 -2.09 -11.90
CA ASP A 83 -2.31 -3.44 -11.47
C ASP A 83 -3.40 -4.46 -11.79
N ILE A 84 -4.67 -4.04 -11.77
CA ILE A 84 -5.85 -4.90 -11.96
C ILE A 84 -6.96 -4.13 -12.69
N TYR A 85 -7.73 -4.80 -13.54
CA TYR A 85 -9.04 -4.33 -14.00
C TYR A 85 -10.04 -5.50 -14.11
N PRO A 86 -11.32 -5.33 -13.70
CA PRO A 86 -12.34 -6.37 -13.91
C PRO A 86 -12.67 -6.49 -15.41
N GLU A 87 -12.53 -7.68 -15.99
CA GLU A 87 -12.98 -7.97 -17.36
C GLU A 87 -14.48 -8.29 -17.40
#